data_AF-A0AAE0FBG2-F1
#
_entry.id   AF-A0AAE0FBG2-F1
#
_cell.length_a   1.000
_cell.length_b   1.000
_cell.length_c   1.000
_cell.angle_alpha   90.00
_cell.angle_beta   90.00
_cell.angle_gamma   90.00
#
_symmetry.space_group_name_H-M   'P 1'
#
loop_
_entity.id
_entity.type
_entity.pdbx_description
1 polymer ?
#
loop_
_entity_poly.entity_id
_entity_poly.type
_entity_poly.pdbx_seq_one_letter_code
_entity_poly.pdbx_strand_id
1 'polypeptide(L)'
;SPRTYVTQTGTCQNAIHLGENVAVDSVAECQAKCDAHPECVAIDHHQMNERECKLKSHCEGTVGDCSGWCSYVAVLPNGLPTTSPSQGPTSVHPTTSHPTSVHPTTAHP
;
A
#
# COMPACT_ATOMS: atom_id res chain seq x y z
N SER A 1 12.22 4.86 17.20
CA SER A 1 11.38 3.83 17.87
C SER A 1 10.91 2.83 16.83
N PRO A 2 10.84 1.54 17.16
CA PRO A 2 10.31 0.53 16.25
C PRO A 2 8.84 0.84 15.94
N ARG A 3 8.41 0.61 14.70
CA ARG A 3 6.99 0.76 14.31
C ARG A 3 6.21 -0.48 14.72
N THR A 4 4.91 -0.30 14.96
CA THR A 4 3.98 -1.43 15.13
C THR A 4 3.53 -1.90 13.76
N TYR A 5 3.28 -3.20 13.60
CA TYR A 5 2.83 -3.78 12.34
C TYR A 5 1.54 -4.58 12.52
N VAL A 6 0.64 -4.51 11.54
CA VAL A 6 -0.55 -5.37 11.43
C VAL A 6 -0.40 -6.33 10.28
N THR A 7 -0.83 -7.58 10.48
CA THR A 7 -0.80 -8.63 9.46
C THR A 7 -2.05 -8.56 8.58
N GLN A 8 -1.88 -8.79 7.27
CA GLN A 8 -2.99 -8.96 6.34
C GLN A 8 -3.18 -10.43 5.97
N THR A 9 -4.35 -10.78 5.45
CA THR A 9 -4.71 -12.16 5.06
C THR A 9 -3.90 -12.74 3.89
N GLY A 10 -2.91 -12.00 3.37
CA GLY A 10 -2.02 -12.40 2.29
C GLY A 10 -0.94 -11.35 2.03
N THR A 11 -0.34 -11.39 0.83
CA THR A 11 0.61 -10.36 0.37
C THR A 11 -0.08 -9.04 0.04
N CYS A 12 0.71 -7.96 0.01
CA CYS A 12 0.24 -6.64 -0.38
C CYS A 12 -0.47 -6.64 -1.74
N GLN A 13 -1.64 -6.01 -1.79
CA GLN A 13 -2.32 -5.63 -3.02
C GLN A 13 -1.81 -4.27 -3.50
N ASN A 14 -1.82 -4.03 -4.81
CA ASN A 14 -1.36 -2.78 -5.44
C ASN A 14 0.05 -2.35 -4.99
N ALA A 15 0.93 -3.31 -4.72
CA ALA A 15 2.19 -3.04 -4.03
C ALA A 15 3.19 -2.25 -4.90
N ILE A 16 3.85 -1.26 -4.31
CA ILE A 16 5.02 -0.60 -4.91
C ILE A 16 6.27 -1.09 -4.18
N HIS A 17 7.20 -1.73 -4.89
CA HIS A 17 8.41 -2.33 -4.34
C HIS A 17 9.52 -1.29 -4.14
N LEU A 18 10.15 -1.29 -2.97
CA LEU A 18 11.31 -0.45 -2.64
C LEU A 18 12.62 -1.18 -2.93
N GLY A 19 12.82 -1.57 -4.19
CA GLY A 19 14.02 -2.24 -4.65
C GLY A 19 13.94 -3.78 -4.63
N GLU A 20 15.10 -4.42 -4.50
CA GLU A 20 15.25 -5.88 -4.53
C GLU A 20 14.88 -6.56 -3.22
N ASN A 21 14.72 -7.89 -3.26
CA ASN A 21 14.46 -8.69 -2.07
C ASN A 21 15.69 -8.67 -1.14
N VAL A 22 15.45 -8.45 0.14
CA VAL A 22 16.50 -8.46 1.17
C VAL A 22 16.50 -9.83 1.84
N ALA A 23 17.67 -10.46 1.95
CA ALA A 23 17.82 -11.69 2.73
C ALA A 23 17.71 -11.38 4.23
N VAL A 24 16.81 -12.08 4.93
CA VAL A 24 16.56 -11.93 6.37
C VAL A 24 16.25 -13.28 6.99
N ASP A 25 16.51 -13.45 8.29
CA ASP A 25 16.22 -14.70 8.99
C ASP A 25 14.84 -14.67 9.70
N SER A 26 14.18 -13.51 9.75
CA SER A 26 12.89 -13.37 10.43
C SER A 26 12.06 -12.17 9.94
N VAL A 27 10.75 -12.23 10.23
CA VAL A 27 9.82 -11.10 10.03
C VAL A 27 10.30 -9.86 10.80
N ALA A 28 10.80 -10.03 12.03
CA ALA A 28 11.29 -8.92 12.85
C ALA A 28 12.49 -8.20 12.21
N GLU A 29 13.39 -8.95 11.57
CA GLU A 29 14.50 -8.37 10.82
C GLU A 29 14.01 -7.63 9.57
N CYS A 30 13.03 -8.20 8.86
CA CYS A 30 12.38 -7.53 7.73
C CYS A 30 11.70 -6.20 8.14
N GLN A 31 11.03 -6.19 9.29
CA GLN A 31 10.44 -4.99 9.88
C GLN A 31 11.50 -3.96 10.24
N ALA A 32 12.63 -4.40 10.83
CA ALA A 32 13.74 -3.50 11.15
C ALA A 32 14.36 -2.86 9.90
N LYS A 33 14.47 -3.61 8.79
CA LYS A 33 14.87 -3.04 7.49
C LYS A 33 13.86 -2.00 7.03
N CYS A 34 12.57 -2.31 7.10
CA CYS A 34 11.53 -1.34 6.78
C CYS A 34 11.63 -0.09 7.65
N ASP A 35 11.78 -0.20 8.98
CA ASP A 35 11.99 0.91 9.92
C ASP A 35 13.20 1.81 9.58
N ALA A 36 14.26 1.24 9.00
CA ALA A 36 15.41 1.99 8.51
C ALA A 36 15.16 2.71 7.18
N HIS A 37 14.10 2.33 6.45
CA HIS A 37 13.70 2.93 5.17
C HIS A 37 12.50 3.89 5.35
N PRO A 38 12.69 5.21 5.18
CA PRO A 38 11.66 6.21 5.48
C PRO A 38 10.42 6.08 4.60
N GLU A 39 10.57 5.58 3.37
CA GLU A 39 9.46 5.37 2.43
C GLU A 39 8.78 4.02 2.62
N CYS A 40 9.33 3.12 3.45
CA CYS A 40 8.75 1.80 3.63
C CYS A 40 7.51 1.88 4.53
N VAL A 41 6.39 1.37 4.03
CA VAL A 41 5.09 1.34 4.73
C VAL A 41 4.62 -0.08 5.00
N ALA A 42 5.18 -1.08 4.32
CA ALA A 42 4.86 -2.48 4.52
C ALA A 42 5.99 -3.40 4.05
N ILE A 43 5.91 -4.66 4.45
CA ILE A 43 6.77 -5.74 4.00
C ILE A 43 5.93 -6.94 3.56
N ASP A 44 6.40 -7.72 2.57
CA ASP A 44 5.98 -9.11 2.39
C ASP A 44 7.10 -10.03 2.90
N HIS A 45 6.74 -11.02 3.71
CA HIS A 45 7.67 -12.04 4.22
C HIS A 45 6.94 -13.39 4.36
N HIS A 46 7.63 -14.49 4.09
CA HIS A 46 7.07 -15.83 4.25
C HIS A 46 7.26 -16.33 5.70
N GLN A 47 6.19 -16.78 6.37
CA GLN A 47 6.29 -17.12 7.80
C GLN A 47 7.14 -18.36 8.14
N MET A 48 7.29 -19.31 7.22
CA MET A 48 7.92 -20.60 7.54
C MET A 48 9.26 -20.89 6.83
N ASN A 49 9.33 -20.75 5.50
CA ASN A 49 10.38 -21.40 4.72
C ASN A 49 11.27 -20.47 3.88
N GLU A 50 10.92 -19.19 3.70
CA GLU A 50 11.66 -18.30 2.81
C GLU A 50 12.23 -17.12 3.59
N ARG A 51 13.54 -16.92 3.42
CA ARG A 51 14.36 -15.91 4.07
C ARG A 51 14.42 -14.62 3.27
N GLU A 52 13.30 -14.25 2.65
CA GLU A 52 13.20 -13.12 1.75
C GLU A 52 12.23 -12.07 2.30
N CYS A 53 12.70 -10.83 2.30
CA CYS A 53 11.97 -9.65 2.72
C CYS A 53 11.74 -8.73 1.52
N LYS A 54 10.47 -8.39 1.25
CA LYS A 54 10.12 -7.46 0.17
C LYS A 54 9.59 -6.17 0.76
N LEU A 55 10.41 -5.12 0.76
CA LEU A 55 10.02 -3.81 1.28
C LEU A 55 9.10 -3.10 0.29
N LYS A 56 8.07 -2.42 0.80
CA LYS A 56 7.06 -1.74 -0.01
C LYS A 56 6.84 -0.30 0.44
N SER A 57 6.69 0.61 -0.52
CA SER A 57 6.25 2.00 -0.28
C SER A 57 4.75 2.20 -0.43
N HIS A 58 4.06 1.23 -1.03
CA HIS A 58 2.61 1.18 -1.06
C HIS A 58 2.14 -0.26 -0.90
N CYS A 59 1.05 -0.45 -0.17
CA CYS A 59 0.49 -1.74 0.14
C CYS A 59 -0.97 -1.56 0.53
N GLU A 60 -1.83 -2.41 -0.01
CA GLU A 60 -3.25 -2.51 0.35
C GLU A 60 -3.60 -3.96 0.70
N GLY A 61 -4.81 -4.17 1.21
CA GLY A 61 -5.36 -5.50 1.50
C GLY A 61 -6.28 -5.48 2.71
N THR A 62 -6.48 -6.66 3.32
CA THR A 62 -7.38 -6.85 4.45
C THR A 62 -6.61 -7.36 5.65
N VAL A 63 -6.71 -6.66 6.77
CA VAL A 63 -6.13 -7.11 8.05
C VAL A 63 -6.75 -8.43 8.46
N GLY A 64 -5.91 -9.39 8.87
CA GLY A 64 -6.36 -10.70 9.33
C GLY A 64 -5.23 -11.72 9.40
N ASP A 65 -5.59 -12.95 9.74
CA ASP A 65 -4.65 -14.06 9.85
C ASP A 65 -4.17 -14.51 8.47
N CYS A 66 -2.89 -14.88 8.39
CA CYS A 66 -2.27 -15.35 7.16
C CYS A 66 -1.35 -16.54 7.41
N SER A 67 -1.24 -17.42 6.41
CA SER A 67 -0.30 -18.54 6.38
C SER A 67 0.50 -18.54 5.07
N GLY A 68 1.82 -18.70 5.15
CA GLY A 68 2.71 -18.63 3.99
C GLY A 68 3.26 -17.22 3.79
N TRP A 69 3.09 -16.65 2.59
CA TRP A 69 3.46 -15.27 2.29
C TRP A 69 2.47 -14.28 2.90
N CYS A 70 2.95 -13.50 3.86
CA CYS A 70 2.14 -12.54 4.59
C CYS A 70 2.70 -11.14 4.44
N SER A 71 1.79 -10.17 4.32
CA SER A 71 2.15 -8.76 4.41
C SER A 71 1.97 -8.24 5.82
N TYR A 72 2.90 -7.36 6.22
CA TYR A 72 2.88 -6.67 7.50
C TYR A 72 2.95 -5.17 7.21
N VAL A 73 1.91 -4.44 7.57
CA VAL A 73 1.78 -3.00 7.30
C VAL A 73 2.14 -2.22 8.55
N ALA A 74 3.02 -1.23 8.41
CA ALA A 74 3.38 -0.33 9.48
C ALA A 74 2.17 0.53 9.89
N VAL A 75 1.96 0.65 11.19
CA VAL A 75 0.92 1.48 11.81
C VAL A 75 1.58 2.76 12.31
N LEU A 76 0.99 3.91 11.99
CA LEU A 76 1.40 5.19 12.53
C LEU A 76 1.19 5.22 14.06
N PRO A 77 1.88 6.11 14.81
CA PRO A 77 1.72 6.23 16.27
C PRO A 77 0.27 6.43 16.72
N ASN A 78 -0.57 6.94 15.82
CA ASN A 78 -1.99 7.21 16.02
C ASN A 78 -2.86 5.95 15.86
N GLY A 79 -2.27 4.78 15.61
CA GLY A 79 -2.99 3.53 15.38
C GLY A 79 -3.55 3.35 13.97
N LEU A 80 -3.30 4.29 13.05
CA LEU A 80 -3.78 4.22 11.67
C LEU A 80 -2.78 3.43 10.79
N PRO A 81 -3.23 2.41 10.03
CA PRO A 81 -2.36 1.75 9.07
C PRO A 81 -1.87 2.76 8.03
N THR A 82 -0.60 2.68 7.67
CA THR A 82 0.02 3.58 6.68
C THR A 82 -0.42 3.24 5.24
N THR A 83 -1.26 2.21 5.05
CA THR A 83 -1.93 1.92 3.78
C THR A 83 -2.76 3.13 3.37
N SER A 84 -2.36 3.79 2.27
CA SER A 84 -3.23 4.77 1.62
C SER A 84 -4.59 4.11 1.33
N PRO A 85 -5.74 4.79 1.57
CA PRO A 85 -7.03 4.14 1.60
C PRO A 85 -7.50 3.71 0.21
N SER A 86 -7.75 2.42 0.07
CA SER A 86 -8.84 1.89 -0.75
C SER A 86 -9.59 0.95 0.20
N GLN A 87 -10.69 1.32 0.87
CA GLN A 87 -11.93 1.82 0.32
C GLN A 87 -12.62 2.76 1.34
N GLY A 88 -12.82 4.03 0.97
CA GLY A 88 -14.06 4.70 1.38
C GLY A 88 -15.21 4.14 0.55
N PRO A 89 -16.45 4.08 1.08
CA PRO A 89 -17.60 3.65 0.29
C PRO A 89 -17.69 4.54 -0.95
N THR A 90 -18.02 3.92 -2.07
CA THR A 90 -18.25 4.53 -3.38
C THR A 90 -19.08 5.82 -3.25
N SER A 91 -18.43 6.98 -3.13
CA SER A 91 -19.10 8.26 -3.29
C SER A 91 -19.17 8.50 -4.78
N VAL A 92 -20.26 8.00 -5.38
CA VAL A 92 -20.71 8.40 -6.70
C VAL A 92 -20.60 9.92 -6.80
N HIS A 93 -19.63 10.41 -7.55
CA HIS A 93 -19.59 11.80 -7.94
C HIS A 93 -20.78 11.98 -8.90
N PRO A 94 -21.82 12.78 -8.57
CA PRO A 94 -22.76 13.18 -9.60
C PRO A 94 -21.97 14.07 -10.57
N THR A 95 -21.69 13.56 -11.77
CA THR A 95 -21.17 14.37 -12.86
C THR A 95 -22.21 15.46 -13.12
N THR A 96 -21.97 16.64 -12.53
CA THR A 96 -22.75 17.83 -12.81
C THR A 96 -22.25 18.33 -14.16
N SER A 97 -22.77 17.72 -15.22
CA SER A 97 -22.59 18.21 -16.59
C SER A 97 -23.40 19.49 -16.73
N HIS A 98 -22.78 20.66 -16.67
CA HIS A 98 -23.32 21.91 -17.22
C HIS A 98 -22.20 22.97 -17.29
N PRO A 99 -22.24 23.98 -18.20
CA PRO A 99 -23.23 24.21 -19.25
C PRO A 99 -22.62 24.43 -20.65
N THR A 100 -23.51 24.42 -21.64
CA THR A 100 -23.35 24.83 -23.04
C THR A 100 -22.62 26.18 -23.18
N SER A 101 -21.63 26.27 -24.07
CA SER A 101 -21.22 27.55 -24.64
C SER A 101 -20.92 27.38 -26.13
N VAL A 102 -21.81 27.98 -26.91
CA VAL A 102 -21.75 28.19 -28.35
C VAL A 102 -20.42 28.83 -28.77
N HIS A 103 -19.83 28.36 -29.87
CA HIS A 103 -18.76 29.09 -30.55
C HIS A 103 -19.20 29.38 -32.00
N PRO A 104 -19.27 30.65 -32.43
CA PRO A 104 -19.58 31.01 -33.80
C PRO A 104 -18.29 31.08 -34.61
N THR A 105 -18.28 30.63 -35.85
CA THR A 105 -17.24 31.06 -36.80
C THR A 105 -17.81 31.15 -38.22
N THR A 106 -18.11 32.39 -38.58
CA THR A 106 -18.27 32.90 -39.95
C THR A 106 -16.95 32.78 -40.71
N ALA A 107 -16.98 32.37 -41.99
CA ALA A 107 -16.24 33.03 -43.07
C ALA A 107 -16.55 32.44 -44.46
N HIS A 108 -17.04 33.33 -45.32
CA HIS A 108 -16.95 33.39 -46.79
C HIS A 108 -15.52 33.16 -47.31
N PRO A 109 -15.27 32.83 -48.61
CA PRO A 109 -15.80 33.49 -49.82
C PRO A 109 -16.55 32.60 -50.81
#